data_AF-A0AA45G727-F1
#
_entry.id   AF-A0AA45G727-F1
#
_cell.length_a   1.000
_cell.length_b   1.000
_cell.length_c   1.000
_cell.angle_alpha   90.00
_cell.angle_beta   90.00
_cell.angle_gamma   90.00
#
_symmetry.space_group_name_H-M   'P 1'
#
loop_
_entity.id
_entity.type
_entity.pdbx_description
1 polymer ?
#
loop_
_entity_poly.entity_id
_entity_poly.type
_entity_poly.pdbx_seq_one_letter_code
_entity_poly.pdbx_strand_id
1 'polypeptide(L)'
;MTTTTDQPFAGDRVVVRYRLADGAPGDWRGSGEHGLSDVTGIVDARSTPDALVLTRVAPAAAASDDAVTIPVDLVTSVRLLSYRAVRNSEIRDVAARAVDAAETEDLLGWRLRTEGSPAAALPAVLGARLDEPAVDAIRAWYAAHGLPAIVELPERLVPGADAGRPLGGEYHRLVRLLPDGTEGDIVTVAAADRDRGAALRAEGFALHHRVTYRDLGD
;
A
#
# COMPACT_ATOMS: atom_id res chain seq x y z
N MET A 1 8.39 -2.65 20.02
CA MET A 1 7.71 -3.83 19.43
C MET A 1 6.96 -3.33 18.22
N THR A 2 7.56 -3.44 17.05
CA THR A 2 6.92 -3.08 15.78
C THR A 2 5.93 -4.18 15.46
N THR A 3 4.65 -3.86 15.38
CA THR A 3 3.61 -4.82 14.96
C THR A 3 3.97 -5.36 13.57
N THR A 4 3.91 -6.68 13.41
CA THR A 4 4.38 -7.48 12.26
C THR A 4 3.90 -6.99 10.88
N THR A 5 2.84 -6.17 10.82
CA THR A 5 2.28 -5.60 9.59
C THR A 5 3.12 -4.49 8.94
N ASP A 6 4.05 -3.86 9.66
CA ASP A 6 4.86 -2.75 9.11
C ASP A 6 6.26 -3.19 8.63
N GLN A 7 6.55 -4.50 8.62
CA GLN A 7 7.84 -4.98 8.13
C GLN A 7 7.87 -4.90 6.60
N PRO A 8 8.76 -4.13 5.98
CA PRO A 8 8.84 -4.08 4.53
C PRO A 8 9.41 -5.38 3.97
N PHE A 9 9.19 -5.62 2.69
CA PHE A 9 9.80 -6.70 1.93
C PHE A 9 11.00 -6.16 1.13
N ALA A 10 11.92 -7.05 0.72
CA ALA A 10 12.92 -6.69 -0.28
C ALA A 10 12.23 -6.16 -1.56
N GLY A 11 12.75 -5.07 -2.12
CA GLY A 11 12.15 -4.35 -3.24
C GLY A 11 11.12 -3.29 -2.86
N ASP A 12 10.65 -3.25 -1.61
CA ASP A 12 9.73 -2.20 -1.18
C ASP A 12 10.43 -0.84 -1.07
N ARG A 13 9.72 0.21 -1.48
CA ARG A 13 10.11 1.58 -1.24
C ARG A 13 9.65 2.02 0.13
N VAL A 14 10.56 2.55 0.94
CA VAL A 14 10.30 2.95 2.32
C VAL A 14 10.90 4.30 2.65
N VAL A 15 10.33 4.98 3.66
CA VAL A 15 11.05 5.98 4.46
C VAL A 15 11.35 5.39 5.82
N VAL A 16 12.61 5.42 6.21
CA VAL A 16 13.08 4.94 7.51
C VAL A 16 13.57 6.13 8.31
N ARG A 17 13.02 6.29 9.51
CA ARG A 17 13.53 7.23 10.51
C ARG A 17 14.33 6.46 11.55
N TYR A 18 15.50 6.98 11.91
CA TYR A 18 16.43 6.34 12.83
C TYR A 18 17.15 7.35 13.72
N ARG A 19 17.68 6.87 14.85
CA ARG A 19 18.50 7.64 15.79
C ARG A 19 19.91 7.81 15.27
N LEU A 20 20.45 9.03 15.40
CA LEU A 20 21.84 9.32 15.15
C LEU A 20 22.64 8.93 16.41
N ALA A 21 23.34 7.80 16.33
CA ALA A 21 24.14 7.20 17.39
C ALA A 21 25.29 6.39 16.77
N ASP A 22 26.18 5.81 17.59
CA ASP A 22 27.25 4.95 17.10
C ASP A 22 26.71 3.81 16.22
N GLY A 23 27.30 3.65 15.03
CA GLY A 23 26.85 2.68 14.04
C GLY A 23 25.68 3.12 13.16
N ALA A 24 25.04 4.27 13.43
CA ALA A 24 24.08 4.85 12.50
C ALA A 24 24.78 5.42 11.26
N PRO A 25 24.10 5.45 10.09
CA PRO A 25 24.52 6.30 9.00
C PRO A 25 24.63 7.76 9.46
N GLY A 26 25.61 8.48 8.90
CA GLY A 26 25.73 9.92 9.13
C GLY A 26 24.50 10.67 8.64
N ASP A 27 24.21 11.82 9.27
CA ASP A 27 23.09 12.66 8.85
C ASP A 27 23.32 13.18 7.43
N TRP A 28 22.35 12.92 6.55
CA TRP A 28 22.43 13.33 5.15
C TRP A 28 22.40 14.86 4.99
N ARG A 29 21.89 15.59 5.99
CA ARG A 29 21.83 17.07 5.99
C ARG A 29 23.15 17.69 6.47
N GLY A 30 24.01 16.91 7.12
CA GLY A 30 25.30 17.38 7.65
C GLY A 30 25.19 18.30 8.87
N SER A 31 24.03 18.38 9.55
CA SER A 31 23.89 19.15 10.79
C SER A 31 24.06 18.26 12.02
N GLY A 32 25.12 18.48 12.80
CA GLY A 32 25.40 17.73 14.04
C GLY A 32 24.44 18.03 15.20
N GLU A 33 23.40 18.83 14.97
CA GLU A 33 22.45 19.30 16.00
C GLU A 33 21.21 18.41 16.14
N HIS A 34 21.03 17.42 15.28
CA HIS A 34 19.86 16.55 15.29
C HIS A 34 20.17 15.17 15.90
N GLY A 35 19.24 14.64 16.70
CA GLY A 35 19.33 13.27 17.25
C GLY A 35 18.65 12.19 16.38
N LEU A 36 18.01 12.59 15.28
CA LEU A 36 17.29 11.72 14.36
C LEU A 36 17.62 12.10 12.92
N SER A 37 17.63 11.13 12.02
CA SER A 37 17.67 11.35 10.58
C SER A 37 16.66 10.44 9.87
N ASP A 38 16.43 10.71 8.60
CA ASP A 38 15.51 9.98 7.74
C ASP A 38 16.19 9.61 6.42
N VAL A 39 15.85 8.44 5.89
CA VAL A 39 16.31 8.00 4.57
C VAL A 39 15.15 7.39 3.80
N THR A 40 15.02 7.77 2.54
CA THR A 40 14.11 7.14 1.59
C THR A 40 14.91 6.19 0.70
N GLY A 41 14.47 4.95 0.59
CA GLY A 41 15.19 3.94 -0.18
C GLY A 41 14.34 2.74 -0.56
N ILE A 42 14.94 1.85 -1.35
CA ILE A 42 14.41 0.52 -1.66
C ILE A 42 15.07 -0.48 -0.72
N VAL A 43 14.28 -1.33 -0.07
CA VAL A 43 14.81 -2.37 0.82
C VAL A 43 15.58 -3.40 0.01
N ASP A 44 16.81 -3.65 0.42
CA ASP A 44 17.71 -4.60 -0.21
C ASP A 44 17.54 -6.01 0.39
N ALA A 45 17.71 -7.04 -0.45
CA ALA A 45 17.65 -8.43 -0.03
C ALA A 45 18.73 -8.84 0.99
N ARG A 46 19.80 -8.05 1.14
CA ARG A 46 20.85 -8.19 2.17
C ARG A 46 20.39 -7.79 3.58
N SER A 47 19.19 -7.23 3.73
CA SER A 47 18.64 -6.88 5.04
C SER A 47 18.51 -8.13 5.93
N THR A 48 18.81 -7.98 7.20
CA THR A 48 18.75 -9.02 8.22
C THR A 48 17.83 -8.58 9.38
N PRO A 49 17.50 -9.46 10.33
CA PRO A 49 16.77 -9.05 11.54
C PRO A 49 17.44 -7.94 12.35
N ASP A 50 18.77 -7.79 12.24
CA ASP A 50 19.54 -6.82 13.03
C ASP A 50 19.94 -5.57 12.23
N ALA A 51 19.89 -5.62 10.90
CA ALA A 51 20.29 -4.51 10.04
C ALA A 51 19.39 -4.36 8.81
N LEU A 52 18.84 -3.16 8.64
CA LEU A 52 18.06 -2.80 7.46
C LEU A 52 18.98 -2.15 6.42
N VAL A 53 19.07 -2.77 5.24
CA VAL A 53 19.89 -2.28 4.12
C VAL A 53 18.96 -1.66 3.08
N LEU A 54 19.22 -0.41 2.71
CA LEU A 54 18.44 0.32 1.71
C LEU A 54 19.35 0.82 0.59
N THR A 55 18.90 0.73 -0.65
CA THR A 55 19.46 1.54 -1.74
C THR A 55 18.75 2.89 -1.75
N ARG A 56 19.48 4.00 -1.55
CA ARG A 56 18.89 5.34 -1.50
C ARG A 56 18.21 5.70 -2.82
N VAL A 57 17.02 6.29 -2.73
CA VAL A 57 16.30 6.83 -3.89
C VAL A 57 16.42 8.35 -3.88
N ALA A 58 16.82 8.91 -5.03
CA ALA A 58 17.14 10.31 -5.25
C ALA A 58 15.97 11.28 -4.89
N PRO A 59 16.22 12.61 -4.74
CA PRO A 59 17.10 13.39 -5.62
C PRO A 59 18.60 13.26 -5.36
N ALA A 60 19.02 12.68 -4.23
CA ALA A 60 20.42 12.45 -3.86
C ALA A 60 20.95 11.03 -4.13
N ALA A 61 20.57 10.36 -5.23
CA ALA A 61 21.28 9.14 -5.62
C ALA A 61 22.67 9.56 -6.12
N ALA A 62 23.71 9.34 -5.31
CA ALA A 62 25.09 9.58 -5.73
C ALA A 62 25.62 8.46 -6.66
N ALA A 63 25.01 7.26 -6.64
CA ALA A 63 25.25 6.16 -7.58
C ALA A 63 24.16 5.09 -7.38
N SER A 64 24.05 4.14 -8.31
CA SER A 64 23.23 2.91 -8.15
C SER A 64 23.61 2.07 -6.92
N ASP A 65 24.78 2.34 -6.34
CA ASP A 65 25.41 1.56 -5.28
C ASP A 65 25.45 2.31 -3.93
N ASP A 66 24.68 3.41 -3.77
CA ASP A 66 24.56 4.15 -2.50
C ASP A 66 23.68 3.38 -1.50
N ALA A 67 24.22 2.24 -1.05
CA ALA A 67 23.62 1.40 -0.04
C ALA A 67 23.85 1.99 1.35
N VAL A 68 22.79 2.05 2.15
CA VAL A 68 22.81 2.51 3.53
C VAL A 68 22.34 1.37 4.43
N THR A 69 23.14 1.09 5.47
CA THR A 69 22.82 0.08 6.48
C THR A 69 22.44 0.78 7.78
N ILE A 70 21.28 0.44 8.32
CA ILE A 70 20.77 0.99 9.58
C ILE A 70 20.57 -0.16 10.55
N PRO A 71 21.24 -0.16 11.73
CA PRO A 71 20.92 -1.11 12.80
C PRO A 71 19.44 -1.01 13.20
N VAL A 72 18.76 -2.14 13.29
CA VAL A 72 17.30 -2.19 13.51
C VAL A 72 16.92 -1.61 14.88
N ASP A 73 17.79 -1.71 15.88
CA ASP A 73 17.61 -1.11 17.20
C ASP A 73 17.65 0.43 17.19
N LEU A 74 18.28 1.03 16.17
CA LEU A 74 18.28 2.48 15.95
C LEU A 74 17.06 2.96 15.16
N VAL A 75 16.33 2.07 14.49
CA VAL A 75 15.12 2.41 13.72
C VAL A 75 13.99 2.80 14.65
N THR A 76 13.44 4.00 14.46
CA THR A 76 12.27 4.48 15.23
C THR A 76 10.96 4.24 14.49
N SER A 77 10.98 4.28 13.16
CA SER A 77 9.80 4.01 12.34
C SER A 77 10.20 3.62 10.92
N VAL A 78 9.46 2.69 10.35
CA VAL A 78 9.50 2.38 8.92
C VAL A 78 8.13 2.72 8.34
N ARG A 79 8.11 3.50 7.26
CA ARG A 79 6.89 3.81 6.52
C ARG A 79 7.01 3.26 5.11
N LEU A 80 6.12 2.34 4.79
CA LEU A 80 5.98 1.79 3.45
C LEU A 80 5.42 2.87 2.50
N LEU A 81 5.98 2.94 1.29
CA LEU A 81 5.60 3.86 0.24
C LEU A 81 5.24 3.08 -1.03
N SER A 82 4.34 3.66 -1.83
CA SER A 82 4.20 3.26 -3.22
C SER A 82 5.55 3.29 -3.95
N TYR A 83 5.72 2.37 -4.90
CA TYR A 83 6.95 2.18 -5.67
C TYR A 83 7.44 3.46 -6.35
N ARG A 84 6.51 4.37 -6.69
CA ARG A 84 6.75 5.76 -7.09
C ARG A 84 5.73 6.69 -6.44
N ALA A 85 5.84 7.99 -6.72
CA ALA A 85 4.74 8.90 -6.43
C ALA A 85 3.51 8.52 -7.28
N VAL A 86 2.47 8.02 -6.62
CA VAL A 86 1.18 7.63 -7.21
C VAL A 86 0.11 8.68 -6.86
N ARG A 87 -0.62 9.16 -7.87
CA ARG A 87 -1.74 10.10 -7.73
C ARG A 87 -3.02 9.38 -7.37
N ASN A 88 -3.95 10.09 -6.73
CA ASN A 88 -5.26 9.52 -6.39
C ASN A 88 -6.05 9.02 -7.60
N SER A 89 -5.89 9.63 -8.79
CA SER A 89 -6.51 9.15 -10.02
C SER A 89 -5.94 7.79 -10.48
N GLU A 90 -4.64 7.57 -10.30
CA GLU A 90 -3.98 6.31 -10.65
C GLU A 90 -4.37 5.19 -9.68
N ILE A 91 -4.59 5.51 -8.39
CA ILE A 91 -5.16 4.56 -7.43
C ILE A 91 -6.54 4.08 -7.90
N ARG A 92 -7.43 5.00 -8.32
CA ARG A 92 -8.76 4.64 -8.84
C ARG A 92 -8.69 3.81 -10.11
N ASP A 93 -7.82 4.19 -11.04
CA ASP A 93 -7.62 3.46 -12.29
C ASP A 93 -7.17 2.01 -12.03
N VAL A 94 -6.15 1.81 -11.20
CA VAL A 94 -5.69 0.46 -10.81
C VAL A 94 -6.76 -0.30 -10.04
N ALA A 95 -7.50 0.34 -9.15
CA ALA A 95 -8.59 -0.32 -8.41
C ALA A 95 -9.74 -0.76 -9.32
N ALA A 96 -10.03 0.00 -10.38
CA ALA A 96 -11.02 -0.35 -11.39
C ALA A 96 -10.54 -1.50 -12.31
N ARG A 97 -9.28 -1.48 -12.75
CA ARG A 97 -8.70 -2.53 -13.61
C ARG A 97 -8.34 -3.83 -12.87
N ALA A 98 -8.31 -3.78 -11.54
CA ALA A 98 -7.92 -4.91 -10.70
C ALA A 98 -8.82 -6.14 -10.81
N VAL A 99 -10.09 -5.94 -11.13
CA VAL A 99 -11.09 -7.01 -11.23
C VAL A 99 -11.91 -6.74 -12.48
N ASP A 100 -11.89 -7.69 -13.40
CA ASP A 100 -12.80 -7.72 -14.54
C ASP A 100 -14.09 -8.41 -14.09
N ALA A 101 -15.13 -7.60 -13.90
CA ALA A 101 -16.41 -8.02 -13.36
C ALA A 101 -17.46 -8.03 -14.47
N ALA A 102 -18.26 -9.09 -14.56
CA ALA A 102 -19.28 -9.23 -15.60
C ALA A 102 -20.43 -8.24 -15.38
N GLU A 103 -20.72 -7.92 -14.11
CA GLU A 103 -21.75 -6.98 -13.72
C GLU A 103 -21.16 -5.89 -12.83
N THR A 104 -21.31 -4.65 -13.30
CA THR A 104 -20.87 -3.44 -12.59
C THR A 104 -21.92 -2.35 -12.67
N GLU A 105 -22.04 -1.54 -11.62
CA GLU A 105 -22.89 -0.36 -11.62
C GLU A 105 -22.21 0.82 -10.94
N ASP A 106 -22.33 2.01 -11.52
CA ASP A 106 -21.82 3.26 -10.93
C ASP A 106 -22.96 3.96 -10.15
N LEU A 107 -22.85 4.02 -8.82
CA LEU A 107 -23.84 4.61 -7.93
C LEU A 107 -23.19 5.56 -6.93
N LEU A 108 -23.65 6.80 -6.86
CA LEU A 108 -23.24 7.79 -5.86
C LEU A 108 -21.70 7.95 -5.73
N GLY A 109 -21.00 7.80 -6.86
CA GLY A 109 -19.54 7.92 -6.93
C GLY A 109 -18.75 6.64 -6.61
N TRP A 110 -19.44 5.53 -6.38
CA TRP A 110 -18.90 4.19 -6.21
C TRP A 110 -19.13 3.35 -7.46
N ARG A 111 -18.19 2.46 -7.77
CA ARG A 111 -18.39 1.38 -8.74
C ARG A 111 -18.56 0.07 -7.98
N LEU A 112 -19.74 -0.52 -8.11
CA LEU A 112 -20.11 -1.80 -7.53
C LEU A 112 -19.77 -2.90 -8.54
N ARG A 113 -19.44 -4.10 -8.05
CA ARG A 113 -19.07 -5.25 -8.89
C ARG A 113 -19.47 -6.56 -8.22
N THR A 114 -19.93 -7.53 -9.00
CA THR A 114 -20.34 -8.85 -8.47
C THR A 114 -19.16 -9.83 -8.31
N GLU A 115 -18.02 -9.57 -8.96
CA GLU A 115 -16.81 -10.36 -8.85
C GLU A 115 -15.69 -9.70 -8.03
N GLY A 116 -14.72 -10.54 -7.65
CA GLY A 116 -13.59 -10.19 -6.80
C GLY A 116 -13.48 -11.14 -5.61
N SER A 117 -12.37 -11.06 -4.89
CA SER A 117 -12.17 -11.82 -3.64
C SER A 117 -11.74 -10.86 -2.53
N PRO A 118 -12.68 -10.10 -1.91
CA PRO A 118 -14.13 -10.17 -2.10
C PRO A 118 -14.67 -9.33 -3.28
N ALA A 119 -15.91 -9.61 -3.70
CA ALA A 119 -16.72 -8.67 -4.47
C ALA A 119 -16.97 -7.44 -3.59
N ALA A 120 -16.65 -6.25 -4.09
CA ALA A 120 -16.60 -5.05 -3.27
C ALA A 120 -16.74 -3.77 -4.10
N ALA A 121 -17.47 -2.78 -3.57
CA ALA A 121 -17.62 -1.48 -4.21
C ALA A 121 -16.35 -0.65 -4.00
N LEU A 122 -15.89 0.04 -5.05
CA LEU A 122 -14.71 0.89 -4.99
C LEU A 122 -15.05 2.37 -5.26
N PRO A 123 -14.29 3.33 -4.71
CA PRO A 123 -14.51 4.75 -4.97
C PRO A 123 -14.10 5.09 -6.41
N ALA A 124 -15.08 5.28 -7.29
CA ALA A 124 -14.87 5.45 -8.73
C ALA A 124 -14.54 6.91 -9.13
N VAL A 125 -15.07 7.89 -8.40
CA VAL A 125 -14.90 9.32 -8.73
C VAL A 125 -14.24 10.11 -7.61
N LEU A 126 -13.81 11.33 -7.93
CA LEU A 126 -13.37 12.29 -6.92
C LEU A 126 -14.56 12.72 -6.06
N GLY A 127 -14.42 12.64 -4.74
CA GLY A 127 -15.47 13.02 -3.80
C GLY A 127 -16.47 11.92 -3.49
N ALA A 128 -16.21 10.66 -3.84
CA ALA A 128 -16.97 9.52 -3.32
C ALA A 128 -16.99 9.56 -1.77
N ARG A 129 -18.17 9.46 -1.19
CA ARG A 129 -18.40 9.49 0.26
C ARG A 129 -19.07 8.19 0.69
N LEU A 130 -18.72 7.73 1.89
CA LEU A 130 -19.39 6.60 2.54
C LEU A 130 -20.35 7.16 3.60
N ASP A 131 -21.34 7.91 3.16
CA ASP A 131 -22.44 8.45 3.99
C ASP A 131 -23.69 7.55 3.90
N GLU A 132 -24.71 7.85 4.72
CA GLU A 132 -25.92 7.03 4.85
C GLU A 132 -26.60 6.73 3.50
N PRO A 133 -26.83 7.70 2.58
CA PRO A 133 -27.41 7.39 1.28
C PRO A 133 -26.54 6.45 0.42
N ALA A 134 -25.22 6.61 0.46
CA ALA A 134 -24.31 5.73 -0.27
C ALA A 134 -24.30 4.32 0.33
N VAL A 135 -24.29 4.20 1.66
CA VAL A 135 -24.34 2.92 2.37
C VAL A 135 -25.63 2.18 2.04
N ASP A 136 -26.79 2.83 2.11
CA ASP A 136 -28.08 2.22 1.80
C ASP A 136 -28.17 1.74 0.35
N ALA A 137 -27.69 2.55 -0.60
CA ALA A 137 -27.67 2.20 -2.02
C ALA A 137 -26.75 1.00 -2.29
N ILE A 138 -25.56 0.97 -1.68
CA ILE A 138 -24.60 -0.13 -1.83
C ILE A 138 -25.18 -1.43 -1.25
N ARG A 139 -25.80 -1.37 -0.07
CA ARG A 139 -26.45 -2.53 0.56
C ARG A 139 -27.59 -3.07 -0.30
N ALA A 140 -28.47 -2.20 -0.78
CA ALA A 140 -29.60 -2.61 -1.61
C ALA A 140 -29.14 -3.30 -2.90
N TRP A 141 -28.10 -2.78 -3.55
CA TRP A 141 -27.54 -3.38 -4.75
C TRP A 141 -26.94 -4.75 -4.47
N TYR A 142 -26.05 -4.88 -3.48
CA TYR A 142 -25.44 -6.18 -3.17
C TYR A 142 -26.46 -7.21 -2.69
N ALA A 143 -27.47 -6.81 -1.92
CA ALA A 143 -28.58 -7.67 -1.50
C ALA A 143 -29.38 -8.22 -2.70
N ALA A 144 -29.63 -7.38 -3.72
CA ALA A 144 -30.30 -7.82 -4.94
C ALA A 144 -29.50 -8.89 -5.73
N HIS A 145 -28.18 -8.92 -5.56
CA HIS A 145 -27.28 -9.92 -6.15
C HIS A 145 -26.95 -11.10 -5.21
N GLY A 146 -27.54 -11.13 -4.00
CA GLY A 146 -27.25 -12.17 -3.02
C GLY A 146 -25.81 -12.14 -2.48
N LEU A 147 -25.19 -10.96 -2.46
CA LEU A 147 -23.81 -10.73 -2.06
C LEU A 147 -23.75 -9.87 -0.78
N PRO A 148 -22.67 -9.98 0.02
CA PRO A 148 -22.45 -9.09 1.15
C PRO A 148 -22.08 -7.67 0.68
N ALA A 149 -22.55 -6.66 1.42
CA ALA A 149 -22.28 -5.25 1.11
C ALA A 149 -20.86 -4.84 1.56
N ILE A 150 -19.86 -5.17 0.74
CA ILE A 150 -18.46 -4.88 1.04
C ILE A 150 -17.98 -3.65 0.25
N VAL A 151 -17.19 -2.80 0.90
CA VAL A 151 -16.47 -1.69 0.24
C VAL A 151 -14.97 -1.91 0.31
N GLU A 152 -14.30 -1.65 -0.82
CA GLU A 152 -12.86 -1.53 -0.94
C GLU A 152 -12.46 -0.08 -0.65
N LEU A 153 -11.54 0.11 0.29
CA LEU A 153 -11.03 1.42 0.71
C LEU A 153 -9.52 1.50 0.42
N PRO A 154 -9.15 1.92 -0.80
CA PRO A 154 -7.76 2.27 -1.11
C PRO A 154 -7.29 3.44 -0.24
N GLU A 155 -6.01 3.40 0.13
CA GLU A 155 -5.43 4.43 0.99
C GLU A 155 -5.66 5.83 0.41
N ARG A 156 -5.96 6.79 1.29
CA ARG A 156 -6.09 8.22 0.98
C ARG A 156 -7.24 8.61 0.05
N LEU A 157 -8.06 7.68 -0.45
CA LEU A 157 -9.18 8.01 -1.35
C LEU A 157 -10.46 8.42 -0.64
N VAL A 158 -10.79 7.74 0.47
CA VAL A 158 -11.99 8.02 1.27
C VAL A 158 -11.55 8.31 2.70
N PRO A 159 -11.25 9.58 3.04
CA PRO A 159 -10.83 9.95 4.38
C PRO A 159 -11.93 9.66 5.40
N GLY A 160 -11.58 9.04 6.52
CA GLY A 160 -12.51 8.85 7.64
C GLY A 160 -13.66 7.87 7.36
N ALA A 161 -13.54 6.99 6.37
CA ALA A 161 -14.47 5.88 6.19
C ALA A 161 -14.33 4.88 7.35
N ASP A 162 -15.09 5.11 8.42
CA ASP A 162 -15.20 4.25 9.60
C ASP A 162 -16.50 3.45 9.63
N ALA A 163 -17.41 3.70 8.68
CA ALA A 163 -18.61 2.91 8.48
C ALA A 163 -18.28 1.44 8.20
N GLY A 164 -19.08 0.55 8.78
CA GLY A 164 -18.93 -0.89 8.66
C GLY A 164 -17.78 -1.48 9.49
N ARG A 165 -17.78 -2.81 9.56
CA ARG A 165 -16.80 -3.60 10.30
C ARG A 165 -15.57 -3.88 9.43
N PRO A 166 -14.34 -3.78 9.96
CA PRO A 166 -13.14 -4.27 9.26
C PRO A 166 -13.28 -5.72 8.80
N LEU A 167 -12.99 -5.96 7.52
CA LEU A 167 -12.95 -7.29 6.93
C LEU A 167 -11.50 -7.69 6.64
N GLY A 168 -10.92 -8.47 7.55
CA GLY A 168 -9.52 -8.87 7.49
C GLY A 168 -8.56 -7.76 7.93
N GLY A 169 -7.33 -7.79 7.40
CA GLY A 169 -6.29 -6.81 7.68
C GLY A 169 -6.09 -5.81 6.54
N GLU A 170 -4.89 -5.22 6.49
CA GLU A 170 -4.43 -4.47 5.32
C GLU A 170 -4.05 -5.42 4.19
N TYR A 171 -4.29 -5.00 2.95
CA TYR A 171 -3.90 -5.67 1.73
C TYR A 171 -2.99 -4.75 0.90
N HIS A 172 -2.06 -5.35 0.19
CA HIS A 172 -1.22 -4.68 -0.78
C HIS A 172 -1.81 -4.84 -2.17
N ARG A 173 -2.09 -3.73 -2.84
CA ARG A 173 -2.31 -3.70 -4.29
C ARG A 173 -0.96 -3.61 -4.97
N LEU A 174 -0.56 -4.68 -5.62
CA LEU A 174 0.69 -4.78 -6.35
C LEU A 174 0.46 -4.68 -7.86
N VAL A 175 1.42 -4.07 -8.55
CA VAL A 175 1.48 -4.02 -10.03
C VAL A 175 2.78 -4.65 -10.50
N ARG A 176 2.74 -5.45 -11.56
CA ARG A 176 3.95 -5.94 -12.22
C ARG A 176 4.57 -4.79 -13.01
N LEU A 177 5.85 -4.50 -12.76
CA LEU A 177 6.58 -3.50 -13.54
C LEU A 177 7.23 -4.18 -14.75
N LEU A 178 6.87 -3.74 -15.95
CA LEU A 178 7.47 -4.21 -17.19
C LEU A 178 8.83 -3.51 -17.44
N PRO A 179 9.71 -4.08 -18.29
CA PRO A 179 11.04 -3.51 -18.52
C PRO A 179 11.06 -2.07 -19.05
N ASP A 180 9.98 -1.64 -19.70
CA ASP A 180 9.79 -0.27 -20.20
C ASP A 180 9.22 0.69 -19.14
N GLY A 181 9.00 0.21 -17.91
CA GLY A 181 8.45 0.95 -16.78
C GLY A 181 6.92 1.02 -16.76
N THR A 182 6.23 0.36 -17.69
CA THR A 182 4.76 0.30 -17.68
C THR A 182 4.22 -0.69 -16.64
N GLU A 183 3.01 -0.43 -16.16
CA GLU A 183 2.30 -1.30 -15.22
C GLU A 183 1.54 -2.39 -15.99
N GLY A 184 1.82 -3.65 -15.68
CA GLY A 184 1.14 -4.82 -16.22
C GLY A 184 0.12 -5.39 -15.24
N ASP A 185 0.25 -6.69 -14.93
CA ASP A 185 -0.65 -7.44 -14.06
C ASP A 185 -0.88 -6.75 -12.71
N ILE A 186 -2.11 -6.88 -12.20
CA ILE A 186 -2.53 -6.35 -10.90
C ILE A 186 -2.87 -7.53 -9.98
N VAL A 187 -2.33 -7.52 -8.76
CA VAL A 187 -2.62 -8.54 -7.74
C VAL A 187 -2.93 -7.88 -6.41
N THR A 188 -3.91 -8.41 -5.68
CA THR A 188 -4.10 -8.13 -4.24
C THR A 188 -3.49 -9.26 -3.43
N VAL A 189 -2.72 -8.93 -2.40
CA VAL A 189 -2.23 -9.89 -1.41
C VAL A 189 -2.44 -9.33 -0.01
N ALA A 190 -2.82 -10.16 0.95
CA ALA A 190 -2.91 -9.73 2.35
C ALA A 190 -1.51 -9.29 2.84
N ALA A 191 -1.39 -8.17 3.54
CA ALA A 191 -0.10 -7.69 4.04
C ALA A 191 0.54 -8.67 5.05
N ALA A 192 -0.30 -9.45 5.74
CA ALA A 192 0.10 -10.51 6.66
C ALA A 192 0.58 -11.80 5.95
N ASP A 193 0.26 -12.00 4.67
CA ASP A 193 0.74 -13.14 3.88
C ASP A 193 2.16 -12.85 3.37
N ARG A 194 3.14 -13.10 4.26
CA ARG A 194 4.55 -12.79 4.02
C ARG A 194 5.14 -13.64 2.90
N ASP A 195 4.76 -14.91 2.82
CA ASP A 195 5.31 -15.83 1.82
C ASP A 195 4.84 -15.43 0.42
N ARG A 196 3.54 -15.19 0.23
CA ARG A 196 3.03 -14.72 -1.07
C ARG A 196 3.52 -13.32 -1.39
N GLY A 197 3.58 -12.43 -0.40
CA GLY A 197 4.06 -11.06 -0.56
C GLY A 197 5.53 -10.99 -1.01
N ALA A 198 6.39 -11.87 -0.47
CA ALA A 198 7.78 -12.00 -0.87
C ALA A 198 7.92 -12.61 -2.28
N ALA A 199 7.16 -13.68 -2.58
CA ALA A 199 7.18 -14.33 -3.89
C ALA A 199 6.80 -13.36 -5.02
N LEU A 200 5.72 -12.58 -4.84
CA LEU A 200 5.29 -11.58 -5.84
C LEU A 200 6.37 -10.53 -6.11
N ARG A 201 7.08 -10.07 -5.09
CA ARG A 201 8.17 -9.08 -5.29
C ARG A 201 9.37 -9.67 -6.01
N ALA A 202 9.70 -10.92 -5.73
CA ALA A 202 10.72 -11.65 -6.50
C ALA A 202 10.30 -11.85 -7.97
N GLU A 203 9.00 -11.91 -8.25
CA GLU A 203 8.45 -11.95 -9.62
C GLU A 203 8.38 -10.57 -10.31
N GLY A 204 8.83 -9.49 -9.66
CA GLY A 204 8.83 -8.13 -10.24
C GLY A 204 7.56 -7.31 -9.99
N PHE A 205 6.73 -7.72 -9.03
CA PHE A 205 5.64 -6.88 -8.55
C PHE A 205 6.13 -5.85 -7.55
N ALA A 206 5.59 -4.64 -7.64
CA ALA A 206 5.88 -3.54 -6.73
C ALA A 206 4.59 -3.00 -6.08
N LEU A 207 4.71 -2.47 -4.86
CA LEU A 207 3.56 -1.89 -4.16
C LEU A 207 3.05 -0.64 -4.86
N HIS A 208 1.82 -0.66 -5.37
CA HIS A 208 1.17 0.52 -5.91
C HIS A 208 0.45 1.31 -4.82
N HIS A 209 -0.39 0.65 -4.03
CA HIS A 209 -1.10 1.28 -2.91
C HIS A 209 -1.59 0.24 -1.92
N ARG A 210 -2.01 0.69 -0.74
CA ARG A 210 -2.58 -0.16 0.31
C ARG A 210 -4.10 -0.09 0.30
N VAL A 211 -4.74 -1.18 0.67
CA VAL A 211 -6.20 -1.36 0.61
C VAL A 211 -6.70 -1.98 1.91
N THR A 212 -7.86 -1.54 2.36
CA THR A 212 -8.63 -2.23 3.42
C THR A 212 -10.04 -2.50 2.93
N TYR A 213 -10.70 -3.50 3.51
CA TYR A 213 -12.10 -3.81 3.21
C TYR A 213 -12.97 -3.58 4.43
N ARG A 214 -14.19 -3.10 4.20
CA ARG A 214 -15.22 -2.96 5.23
C ARG A 214 -16.48 -3.68 4.80
N ASP A 215 -17.04 -4.44 5.72
CA ASP A 215 -18.36 -5.02 5.61
C ASP A 215 -19.36 -4.01 6.18
N LEU A 216 -20.26 -3.52 5.33
CA LEU A 216 -21.29 -2.57 5.73
C LEU A 216 -22.41 -3.28 6.51
N GLY A 217 -22.52 -4.60 6.48
CA GLY A 217 -23.66 -5.34 7.02
C GLY A 217 -24.94 -5.12 6.22
N ASP A 218 -26.05 -5.66 6.75
CA ASP A 218 -27.39 -5.53 6.17
C ASP A 218 -28.05 -4.17 6.44
#